data_AF-A0A1B9LAV0-F1
#
_entry.id   AF-A0A1B9LAV0-F1
#
_cell.length_a   1.000
_cell.length_b   1.000
_cell.length_c   1.000
_cell.angle_alpha   90.00
_cell.angle_beta   90.00
_cell.angle_gamma   90.00
#
_symmetry.space_group_name_H-M   'P 1'
#
loop_
_entity.id
_entity.type
_entity.pdbx_description
1 polymer ?
#
loop_
_entity_poly.entity_id
_entity_poly.type
_entity_poly.pdbx_seq_one_letter_code
_entity_poly.pdbx_strand_id
1 'polypeptide(L)'
;MLEWGFDNYDHVDVLHPHEEAKYLLIGAGDNEVKARKKSRKEFYRIERAINNYLSMSGHDFFAKRILKFSDFYADELYKKNVEIIKEDFKNNENFHSLCITQSYKAILNRKNAISKTSEIKEQDIIIATEYIIREIPFIISPSLLSSSLTSLHISYYCSWPIADYVYAGKLSISPSSDTKIIVKDHSI
;
A
#
# COMPACT_ATOMS: atom_id res chain seq x y z
N MET A 1 7.22 5.27 14.42
CA MET A 1 7.18 5.60 12.99
C MET A 1 6.93 7.08 12.74
N LEU A 2 5.78 7.66 13.12
CA LEU A 2 5.49 9.08 12.86
C LEU A 2 6.51 10.03 13.50
N GLU A 3 6.80 9.83 14.78
CA GLU A 3 7.84 10.59 15.51
C GLU A 3 9.18 10.56 14.79
N TRP A 4 9.70 9.35 14.48
CA TRP A 4 10.91 9.22 13.66
C TRP A 4 10.82 9.95 12.32
N GLY A 5 9.66 9.91 11.65
CA GLY A 5 9.45 10.66 10.41
C GLY A 5 9.64 12.16 10.63
N PHE A 6 8.98 12.73 11.63
CA PHE A 6 9.09 14.15 11.96
C PHE A 6 10.48 14.57 12.46
N ASP A 7 11.22 13.66 13.10
CA ASP A 7 12.61 13.92 13.53
C ASP A 7 13.61 13.92 12.36
N ASN A 8 13.26 13.35 11.20
CA ASN A 8 14.21 13.09 10.11
C ASN A 8 13.84 13.77 8.79
N TYR A 9 12.64 14.35 8.67
CA TYR A 9 12.13 14.94 7.44
C TYR A 9 11.37 16.24 7.72
N ASP A 10 11.62 17.24 6.88
CA ASP A 10 10.88 18.52 6.92
C ASP A 10 9.40 18.37 6.55
N HIS A 11 9.11 17.38 5.69
CA HIS A 11 7.76 17.10 5.18
C HIS A 11 7.45 15.63 5.37
N VAL A 12 6.36 15.37 6.10
CA VAL A 12 5.89 14.03 6.42
C VAL A 12 4.41 13.94 6.05
N ASP A 13 4.06 12.88 5.34
CA ASP A 13 2.68 12.52 5.02
C ASP A 13 2.45 11.04 5.30
N VAL A 14 1.19 10.66 5.44
CA VAL A 14 0.76 9.26 5.54
C VAL A 14 -0.12 8.92 4.36
N LEU A 15 0.23 7.84 3.67
CA LEU A 15 -0.62 7.20 2.68
C LEU A 15 -1.29 5.97 3.30
N HIS A 16 -2.61 5.89 3.18
CA HIS A 16 -3.40 4.76 3.68
C HIS A 16 -4.23 4.13 2.56
N PRO A 17 -4.32 2.79 2.46
CA PRO A 17 -5.08 2.09 1.42
C PRO A 17 -6.62 2.14 1.61
N HIS A 18 -7.13 3.10 2.37
CA HIS A 18 -8.53 3.27 2.80
C HIS A 18 -9.50 2.10 2.49
N GLU A 19 -10.14 2.11 1.32
CA GLU A 19 -11.10 1.08 0.92
C GLU A 19 -10.48 -0.08 0.18
N GLU A 20 -9.32 0.11 -0.42
CA GLU A 20 -8.56 -0.85 -1.21
C GLU A 20 -8.12 -2.04 -0.35
N ALA A 21 -7.93 -1.81 0.96
CA ALA A 21 -7.77 -2.88 1.94
C ALA A 21 -8.91 -3.93 1.90
N LYS A 22 -10.09 -3.62 1.34
CA LYS A 22 -11.20 -4.56 1.15
C LYS A 22 -10.81 -5.79 0.33
N TYR A 23 -9.89 -5.68 -0.63
CA TYR A 23 -9.50 -6.81 -1.47
C TYR A 23 -8.89 -7.94 -0.63
N LEU A 24 -8.09 -7.60 0.38
CA LEU A 24 -7.55 -8.56 1.35
C LEU A 24 -8.64 -9.16 2.25
N LEU A 25 -9.70 -8.39 2.56
CA LEU A 25 -10.85 -8.86 3.34
C LEU A 25 -11.68 -9.86 2.56
N ILE A 26 -11.93 -9.56 1.29
CA ILE A 26 -12.68 -10.44 0.38
C ILE A 26 -11.90 -11.74 0.16
N GLY A 27 -10.58 -11.65 -0.07
CA GLY A 27 -9.72 -12.83 -0.14
C GLY A 27 -9.71 -13.66 1.16
N ALA A 28 -9.98 -13.04 2.31
CA ALA A 28 -10.14 -13.74 3.59
C ALA A 28 -11.58 -14.26 3.86
N GLY A 29 -12.46 -14.19 2.86
CA GLY A 29 -13.82 -14.73 2.89
C GLY A 29 -14.89 -13.79 3.43
N ASP A 30 -14.62 -12.49 3.56
CA ASP A 30 -15.68 -11.51 3.86
C ASP A 30 -16.44 -11.14 2.57
N ASN A 31 -17.76 -10.97 2.63
CA ASN A 31 -18.47 -10.43 1.46
C ASN A 31 -18.10 -8.95 1.23
N GLU A 32 -18.25 -8.49 -0.01
CA GLU A 32 -17.77 -7.16 -0.42
C GLU A 32 -18.35 -6.00 0.42
N VAL A 33 -19.64 -6.04 0.74
CA VAL A 33 -20.29 -4.98 1.54
C VAL A 33 -19.70 -4.92 2.95
N LYS A 34 -19.50 -6.08 3.59
CA LYS A 34 -18.86 -6.17 4.91
C LYS A 34 -17.39 -5.77 4.85
N ALA A 35 -16.67 -6.18 3.80
CA ALA A 35 -15.29 -5.81 3.57
C ALA A 35 -15.13 -4.29 3.49
N ARG A 36 -15.90 -3.60 2.63
CA ARG A 36 -15.89 -2.13 2.52
C ARG A 36 -16.19 -1.44 3.85
N LYS A 37 -17.21 -1.90 4.59
CA LYS A 37 -17.54 -1.34 5.91
C LYS A 37 -16.39 -1.49 6.91
N LYS A 38 -15.75 -2.66 6.92
CA LYS A 38 -14.63 -2.96 7.84
C LYS A 38 -13.37 -2.17 7.49
N SER A 39 -13.03 -2.04 6.21
CA SER A 39 -11.88 -1.24 5.77
C SER A 39 -12.04 0.24 6.14
N ARG A 40 -13.23 0.83 5.90
CA ARG A 40 -13.55 2.20 6.34
C ARG A 40 -13.46 2.36 7.85
N LYS A 41 -14.03 1.41 8.62
CA LYS A 41 -14.00 1.44 10.08
C LYS A 41 -12.57 1.46 10.62
N GLU A 42 -11.69 0.62 10.07
CA GLU A 42 -10.28 0.58 10.47
C GLU A 42 -9.53 1.85 10.08
N PHE A 43 -9.78 2.39 8.89
CA PHE A 43 -9.22 3.69 8.50
C PHE A 43 -9.60 4.78 9.50
N TYR A 44 -10.88 4.95 9.82
CA TYR A 44 -11.30 6.01 10.76
C TYR A 44 -10.76 5.78 12.18
N ARG A 45 -10.51 4.52 12.57
CA ARG A 45 -9.84 4.22 13.85
C ARG A 45 -8.39 4.72 13.84
N ILE A 46 -7.65 4.44 12.76
CA ILE A 46 -6.27 4.88 12.58
C ILE A 46 -6.19 6.40 12.46
N GLU A 47 -7.07 7.01 11.66
CA GLU A 47 -7.15 8.47 11.48
C GLU A 47 -7.35 9.20 12.81
N ARG A 48 -8.26 8.72 13.68
CA ARG A 48 -8.41 9.30 15.03
C ARG A 48 -7.15 9.18 15.87
N ALA A 49 -6.48 8.02 15.85
CA ALA A 49 -5.24 7.83 16.60
C ALA A 49 -4.12 8.77 16.12
N ILE A 50 -3.99 8.92 14.80
CA ILE A 50 -3.02 9.83 14.18
C ILE A 50 -3.35 11.29 14.51
N ASN A 51 -4.59 11.72 14.36
CA ASN A 51 -4.99 13.09 14.67
C ASN A 51 -4.77 13.44 16.16
N ASN A 52 -5.03 12.49 17.06
CA ASN A 52 -4.73 12.66 18.48
C ASN A 52 -3.21 12.87 18.69
N TYR A 53 -2.37 12.02 18.08
CA TYR A 53 -0.92 12.17 18.13
C TYR A 53 -0.45 13.53 17.58
N LEU A 54 -0.94 13.96 16.43
CA LEU A 54 -0.58 15.26 15.84
C LEU A 54 -0.96 16.42 16.77
N SER A 55 -2.16 16.38 17.36
CA SER A 55 -2.61 17.41 18.29
C SER A 55 -1.75 17.51 19.55
N MET A 56 -1.20 16.39 20.03
CA MET A 56 -0.33 16.35 21.22
C MET A 56 1.13 16.72 20.93
N SER A 57 1.63 16.37 19.74
CA SER A 57 3.03 16.61 19.37
C SER A 57 3.26 17.99 18.75
N GLY A 58 2.21 18.68 18.30
CA GLY A 58 2.32 19.96 17.60
C GLY A 58 2.84 19.83 16.16
N HIS A 59 3.02 18.60 15.67
CA HIS A 59 3.34 18.33 14.27
C HIS A 59 2.08 18.37 13.40
N ASP A 60 2.30 18.55 12.10
CA ASP A 60 1.24 18.49 11.10
C ASP A 60 1.77 17.86 9.81
N PHE A 61 0.88 17.21 9.07
CA PHE A 61 1.23 16.66 7.76
C PHE A 61 1.41 17.76 6.73
N PHE A 62 2.24 17.49 5.72
CA PHE A 62 2.44 18.42 4.63
C PHE A 62 1.16 18.59 3.81
N ALA A 63 0.48 17.49 3.48
CA ALA A 63 -0.81 17.46 2.81
C ALA A 63 -2.00 17.86 3.68
N LYS A 64 -1.79 18.16 4.97
CA LYS A 64 -2.84 18.52 5.97
C LYS A 64 -3.93 17.47 6.19
N ARG A 65 -3.73 16.26 5.67
CA ARG A 65 -4.63 15.11 5.81
C ARG A 65 -3.89 13.82 5.54
N ILE A 66 -4.49 12.70 5.94
CA ILE A 66 -4.04 11.38 5.51
C ILE A 66 -4.46 11.18 4.04
N LEU A 67 -3.47 10.90 3.20
CA LEU A 67 -3.68 10.57 1.79
C LEU A 67 -4.23 9.16 1.65
N LYS A 68 -5.08 8.94 0.65
CA LYS A 68 -5.74 7.67 0.35
C LYS A 68 -5.42 7.25 -1.07
N PHE A 69 -5.40 5.94 -1.36
CA PHE A 69 -5.21 5.47 -2.74
C PHE A 69 -6.25 6.08 -3.69
N SER A 70 -7.50 6.18 -3.22
CA SER A 70 -8.60 6.78 -3.98
C SER A 70 -8.40 8.26 -4.32
N ASP A 71 -7.54 8.99 -3.60
CA ASP A 71 -7.23 10.39 -3.92
C ASP A 71 -6.53 10.53 -5.29
N PHE A 72 -5.92 9.45 -5.79
CA PHE A 72 -5.13 9.43 -7.04
C PHE A 72 -5.88 8.75 -8.19
N TYR A 73 -7.14 8.36 -8.04
CA TYR A 73 -7.87 7.65 -9.09
C TYR A 73 -8.19 8.49 -10.33
N ALA A 74 -8.21 9.82 -10.18
CA ALA A 74 -8.36 10.73 -11.30
C ALA A 74 -7.02 11.04 -12.00
N ASP A 75 -5.88 10.71 -11.38
CA ASP A 75 -4.55 11.01 -11.90
C ASP A 75 -4.19 10.09 -13.08
N GLU A 76 -3.79 10.69 -14.20
CA GLU A 76 -3.51 9.96 -15.44
C GLU A 76 -2.24 9.11 -15.35
N LEU A 77 -1.23 9.55 -14.59
CA LEU A 77 -0.01 8.77 -14.37
C LEU A 77 -0.33 7.54 -13.51
N TYR A 78 -1.12 7.70 -12.45
CA TYR A 78 -1.59 6.59 -11.63
C TYR A 78 -2.34 5.55 -12.47
N LYS A 79 -3.33 5.99 -13.28
CA LYS A 79 -4.10 5.09 -14.16
C LYS A 79 -3.20 4.33 -15.12
N LYS A 80 -2.32 5.04 -15.83
CA LYS A 80 -1.36 4.46 -16.77
C LYS A 80 -0.47 3.42 -16.10
N ASN A 81 0.07 3.74 -14.92
CA ASN A 81 0.93 2.81 -14.18
C ASN A 81 0.15 1.54 -13.79
N VAL A 82 -1.09 1.67 -13.29
CA VAL A 82 -1.93 0.51 -12.96
C VAL A 82 -2.18 -0.37 -14.19
N GLU A 83 -2.44 0.22 -15.36
CA GLU A 83 -2.63 -0.54 -16.60
C GLU A 83 -1.38 -1.34 -16.97
N ILE A 84 -0.21 -0.72 -16.99
CA ILE A 84 1.06 -1.40 -17.29
C ILE A 84 1.33 -2.52 -16.28
N ILE A 85 1.09 -2.27 -14.99
CA ILE A 85 1.27 -3.29 -13.93
C ILE A 85 0.32 -4.47 -14.14
N LYS A 86 -0.91 -4.24 -14.60
CA LYS A 86 -1.86 -5.31 -14.93
C LYS A 86 -1.41 -6.12 -16.14
N GLU A 87 -0.83 -5.48 -17.15
CA GLU A 87 -0.24 -6.17 -18.30
C GLU A 87 0.97 -7.00 -17.87
N ASP A 88 1.87 -6.45 -17.05
CA ASP A 88 2.99 -7.20 -16.48
C ASP A 88 2.48 -8.37 -15.63
N PHE A 89 1.46 -8.18 -14.80
CA PHE A 89 0.87 -9.26 -14.00
C PHE A 89 0.33 -10.40 -14.88
N LYS A 90 -0.20 -10.09 -16.06
CA LYS A 90 -0.70 -11.07 -17.01
C LYS A 90 0.41 -11.78 -17.80
N ASN A 91 1.45 -11.04 -18.20
CA ASN A 91 2.43 -11.51 -19.20
C ASN A 91 3.79 -11.92 -18.59
N ASN A 92 4.06 -11.56 -17.34
CA ASN A 92 5.31 -11.89 -16.66
C ASN A 92 5.05 -12.94 -15.56
N GLU A 93 5.34 -14.21 -15.86
CA GLU A 93 5.07 -15.35 -14.98
C GLU A 93 5.73 -15.23 -13.60
N ASN A 94 6.94 -14.66 -13.54
CA ASN A 94 7.66 -14.45 -12.29
C ASN A 94 6.95 -13.40 -11.43
N PHE A 95 6.52 -12.29 -12.03
CA PHE A 95 5.78 -11.25 -11.33
C PHE A 95 4.39 -11.74 -10.89
N HIS A 96 3.70 -12.47 -11.76
CA HIS A 96 2.44 -13.13 -11.42
C HIS A 96 2.60 -14.01 -10.18
N SER A 97 3.55 -14.95 -10.21
CA SER A 97 3.80 -15.89 -9.11
C SER A 97 4.18 -15.18 -7.82
N LEU A 98 4.95 -14.10 -7.91
CA LEU A 98 5.32 -13.27 -6.77
C LEU A 98 4.09 -12.59 -6.14
N CYS A 99 3.25 -11.96 -6.95
CA CYS A 99 2.00 -11.34 -6.52
C CYS A 99 1.05 -12.35 -5.86
N ILE A 100 0.85 -13.52 -6.46
CA ILE A 100 0.06 -14.62 -5.90
C ILE A 100 0.62 -15.04 -4.53
N THR A 101 1.93 -15.22 -4.42
CA THR A 101 2.59 -15.63 -3.18
C THR A 101 2.40 -14.59 -2.06
N GLN A 102 2.58 -13.31 -2.37
CA GLN A 102 2.41 -12.23 -1.37
C GLN A 102 0.94 -12.07 -0.96
N SER A 103 0.00 -12.15 -1.91
CA SER A 103 -1.44 -12.13 -1.64
C SER A 103 -1.86 -13.30 -0.75
N TYR A 104 -1.39 -14.51 -1.04
CA TYR A 104 -1.66 -15.68 -0.21
C TYR A 104 -1.16 -15.48 1.23
N LYS A 105 0.08 -15.01 1.41
CA LYS A 105 0.64 -14.71 2.74
C LYS A 105 -0.18 -13.66 3.49
N ALA A 106 -0.61 -12.59 2.81
CA ALA A 106 -1.44 -11.56 3.42
C ALA A 106 -2.81 -12.09 3.88
N ILE A 107 -3.46 -12.93 3.06
CA ILE A 107 -4.72 -13.60 3.41
C ILE A 107 -4.51 -14.56 4.58
N LEU A 108 -3.46 -15.37 4.55
CA LEU A 108 -3.17 -16.37 5.59
C LEU A 108 -2.92 -15.70 6.95
N ASN A 109 -2.06 -14.68 6.99
CA ASN A 109 -1.79 -13.90 8.19
C ASN A 109 -3.07 -13.30 8.77
N ARG A 110 -3.95 -12.80 7.90
CA ARG A 110 -5.24 -12.27 8.31
C ARG A 110 -6.16 -13.36 8.87
N LYS A 111 -6.28 -14.51 8.22
CA LYS A 111 -7.10 -15.63 8.68
C LYS A 111 -6.64 -16.12 10.05
N ASN A 112 -5.33 -16.21 10.27
CA ASN A 112 -4.73 -16.56 11.56
C ASN A 112 -5.11 -15.56 12.66
N ALA A 113 -5.07 -14.26 12.37
CA ALA A 113 -5.45 -13.21 13.33
C ALA A 113 -6.93 -13.25 13.77
N ILE A 114 -7.80 -13.95 13.04
CA ILE A 114 -9.23 -14.11 13.36
C ILE A 114 -9.63 -15.58 13.56
N SER A 115 -8.64 -16.46 13.74
CA SER A 115 -8.82 -17.90 13.95
C SER A 115 -9.74 -18.58 12.92
N LYS A 116 -9.75 -18.11 11.66
CA LYS A 116 -10.49 -18.76 10.56
C LYS A 116 -9.60 -19.83 9.92
N THR A 117 -10.13 -21.05 9.80
CA THR A 117 -9.42 -22.21 9.23
C THR A 117 -9.90 -22.61 7.84
N SER A 118 -10.80 -21.83 7.23
CA SER A 118 -11.29 -22.15 5.89
C SER A 118 -10.15 -22.16 4.87
N GLU A 119 -10.23 -23.06 3.89
CA GLU A 119 -9.29 -23.12 2.77
C GLU A 119 -9.22 -21.78 2.02
N ILE A 120 -8.05 -21.44 1.49
CA ILE A 120 -7.84 -20.25 0.64
C ILE A 120 -7.92 -20.74 -0.81
N LYS A 121 -8.93 -20.29 -1.56
CA LYS A 121 -9.10 -20.69 -2.96
C LYS A 121 -8.30 -19.77 -3.87
N GLU A 122 -7.94 -20.26 -5.06
CA GLU A 122 -7.19 -19.48 -6.06
C GLU A 122 -7.87 -18.14 -6.38
N GLN A 123 -9.19 -18.16 -6.60
CA GLN A 123 -9.99 -16.95 -6.84
C GLN A 123 -9.86 -15.89 -5.72
N ASP A 124 -9.69 -16.33 -4.47
CA ASP A 124 -9.58 -15.43 -3.32
C ASP A 124 -8.22 -14.71 -3.34
N ILE A 125 -7.17 -15.41 -3.79
CA ILE A 125 -5.83 -14.88 -3.97
C ILE A 125 -5.80 -13.88 -5.13
N ILE A 126 -6.47 -14.19 -6.24
CA ILE A 126 -6.60 -13.28 -7.39
C ILE A 126 -7.29 -11.99 -6.98
N ILE A 127 -8.40 -12.06 -6.24
CA ILE A 127 -9.09 -10.87 -5.73
C ILE A 127 -8.17 -10.04 -4.82
N ALA A 128 -7.45 -10.68 -3.90
CA ALA A 128 -6.52 -9.99 -3.01
C ALA A 128 -5.37 -9.31 -3.75
N THR A 129 -4.96 -9.82 -4.91
CA THR A 129 -3.86 -9.28 -5.71
C THR A 129 -4.15 -7.88 -6.27
N GLU A 130 -5.43 -7.50 -6.42
CA GLU A 130 -5.80 -6.12 -6.76
C GLU A 130 -5.31 -5.09 -5.73
N TYR A 131 -5.12 -5.49 -4.45
CA TYR A 131 -4.50 -4.61 -3.45
C TYR A 131 -3.07 -4.26 -3.84
N ILE A 132 -2.25 -5.28 -4.15
CA ILE A 132 -0.83 -5.12 -4.50
C ILE A 132 -0.68 -4.31 -5.78
N ILE A 133 -1.46 -4.64 -6.81
CA ILE A 133 -1.45 -3.93 -8.10
C ILE A 133 -1.72 -2.43 -7.91
N ARG A 134 -2.63 -2.07 -7.00
CA ARG A 134 -2.98 -0.67 -6.71
C ARG A 134 -1.99 0.02 -5.78
N GLU A 135 -1.18 -0.74 -5.04
CA GLU A 135 -0.16 -0.20 -4.13
C GLU A 135 1.13 0.16 -4.90
N ILE A 136 1.51 -0.62 -5.92
CA ILE A 136 2.76 -0.44 -6.67
C ILE A 136 3.00 0.98 -7.22
N PRO A 137 2.02 1.71 -7.78
CA PRO A 137 2.24 3.08 -8.25
C PRO A 137 2.81 4.02 -7.20
N PHE A 138 2.45 3.81 -5.93
CA PHE A 138 2.94 4.59 -4.80
C PHE A 138 4.35 4.20 -4.36
N ILE A 139 4.87 3.08 -4.85
CA ILE A 139 6.27 2.66 -4.63
C ILE A 139 7.20 3.24 -5.68
N ILE A 140 6.73 3.26 -6.93
CA ILE A 140 7.56 3.61 -8.09
C ILE A 140 7.54 5.09 -8.40
N SER A 141 6.41 5.76 -8.17
CA SER A 141 6.22 7.13 -8.64
C SER A 141 5.59 8.07 -7.61
N PRO A 142 5.77 7.89 -6.28
CA PRO A 142 5.12 8.77 -5.30
C PRO A 142 5.51 10.24 -5.48
N SER A 143 6.75 10.55 -5.89
CA SER A 143 7.19 11.93 -6.15
C SER A 143 6.52 12.55 -7.38
N LEU A 144 6.17 11.73 -8.38
CA LEU A 144 5.46 12.19 -9.57
C LEU A 144 3.95 12.32 -9.34
N LEU A 145 3.41 11.50 -8.43
CA LEU A 145 2.01 11.57 -7.97
C LEU A 145 1.80 12.73 -6.99
N SER A 146 2.81 13.04 -6.18
CA SER A 146 2.83 14.18 -5.25
C SER A 146 3.68 15.29 -5.86
N SER A 147 3.06 16.08 -6.74
CA SER A 147 3.61 17.09 -7.67
C SER A 147 4.50 18.22 -7.09
N SER A 148 5.06 18.06 -5.89
CA SER A 148 5.68 19.13 -5.12
C SER A 148 7.07 18.84 -4.53
N LEU A 149 7.61 17.61 -4.63
CA LEU A 149 8.85 17.24 -3.94
C LEU A 149 9.88 16.59 -4.87
N THR A 150 11.12 17.09 -4.81
CA THR A 150 12.28 16.63 -5.62
C THR A 150 12.92 15.36 -5.08
N SER A 151 12.62 14.95 -3.84
CA SER A 151 13.05 13.66 -3.29
C SER A 151 12.02 13.16 -2.29
N LEU A 152 11.58 11.92 -2.44
CA LEU A 152 10.57 11.30 -1.58
C LEU A 152 11.08 9.95 -1.06
N HIS A 153 11.02 9.79 0.26
CA HIS A 153 11.37 8.53 0.92
C HIS A 153 10.11 7.82 1.42
N ILE A 154 9.93 6.56 1.03
CA ILE A 154 8.84 5.72 1.54
C ILE A 154 9.38 4.89 2.70
N SER A 155 8.84 5.11 3.90
CA SER A 155 9.10 4.23 5.04
C SER A 155 8.17 3.02 4.99
N TYR A 156 8.72 1.81 4.91
CA TYR A 156 7.97 0.56 5.08
C TYR A 156 8.53 -0.23 6.26
N TYR A 157 7.65 -0.93 7.00
CA TYR A 157 8.03 -1.57 8.27
C TYR A 157 8.76 -2.91 8.10
N CYS A 158 8.70 -3.51 6.90
CA CYS A 158 9.32 -4.79 6.61
C CYS A 158 9.89 -4.84 5.19
N SER A 159 10.73 -5.84 4.91
CA SER A 159 11.15 -6.14 3.55
C SER A 159 9.93 -6.45 2.68
N TRP A 160 9.89 -5.90 1.47
CA TRP A 160 8.79 -6.14 0.56
C TRP A 160 9.29 -6.71 -0.77
N PRO A 161 9.14 -8.03 -1.02
CA PRO A 161 9.67 -8.67 -2.22
C PRO A 161 9.18 -8.08 -3.53
N ILE A 162 7.98 -7.50 -3.56
CA ILE A 162 7.45 -6.80 -4.74
C ILE A 162 8.28 -5.55 -5.03
N ALA A 163 8.58 -4.76 -4.00
CA ALA A 163 9.42 -3.58 -4.16
C ALA A 163 10.83 -3.95 -4.65
N ASP A 164 11.44 -4.99 -4.09
CA ASP A 164 12.75 -5.48 -4.54
C ASP A 164 12.73 -5.90 -6.01
N TYR A 165 11.67 -6.62 -6.42
CA TYR A 165 11.47 -7.06 -7.80
C TYR A 165 11.32 -5.88 -8.78
N VAL A 166 10.55 -4.86 -8.37
CA VAL A 166 10.33 -3.64 -9.15
C VAL A 166 11.63 -2.85 -9.30
N TYR A 167 12.38 -2.64 -8.20
CA TYR A 167 13.65 -1.90 -8.21
C TYR A 167 14.78 -2.64 -8.93
N ALA A 168 14.66 -3.97 -9.10
CA ALA A 168 15.55 -4.74 -9.96
C ALA A 168 15.27 -4.58 -11.46
N GLY A 169 14.36 -3.68 -11.86
CA GLY A 169 14.04 -3.38 -13.27
C GLY A 169 13.36 -4.55 -13.99
N LYS A 170 12.58 -5.36 -13.26
CA LYS A 170 11.93 -6.58 -13.80
C LYS A 170 10.51 -6.35 -14.30
N LEU A 171 10.02 -5.12 -14.23
CA LEU A 171 8.71 -4.69 -14.76
C LEU A 171 8.90 -3.73 -15.94
N SER A 172 7.83 -3.53 -16.69
CA SER A 172 7.77 -2.56 -17.80
C SER A 172 7.77 -1.10 -17.31
N ILE A 173 7.54 -0.89 -16.01
CA ILE A 173 7.70 0.39 -15.30
C ILE A 173 8.98 0.39 -14.47
N SER A 174 9.61 1.57 -14.35
CA SER A 174 10.77 1.77 -13.48
C SER A 174 10.43 2.75 -12.35
N PRO A 175 11.01 2.58 -11.15
CA PRO A 175 10.95 3.60 -10.12
C PRO A 175 11.50 4.95 -10.62
N SER A 176 10.86 6.04 -10.22
CA SER A 176 11.36 7.40 -10.39
C SER A 176 12.70 7.54 -9.65
N SER A 177 13.67 8.21 -10.28
CA SER A 177 14.97 8.52 -9.70
C SER A 177 14.87 9.29 -8.37
N ASP A 178 13.76 9.99 -8.19
CA ASP A 178 13.51 10.86 -7.04
C ASP A 178 12.84 10.12 -5.88
N THR A 179 12.52 8.82 -6.05
CA THR A 179 11.93 7.99 -5.01
C THR A 179 12.95 7.02 -4.43
N LYS A 180 13.01 6.93 -3.10
CA LYS A 180 13.78 5.91 -2.38
C LYS A 180 12.91 5.18 -1.38
N ILE A 181 13.10 3.87 -1.26
CA ILE A 181 12.47 3.08 -0.19
C ILE A 181 13.44 2.99 0.98
N ILE A 182 12.91 3.25 2.17
CA ILE A 182 13.59 3.03 3.44
C ILE A 182 12.81 1.93 4.16
N VAL A 183 13.42 0.75 4.26
CA VAL A 183 12.91 -0.30 5.14
C VAL A 183 13.40 0.03 6.55
N LYS A 184 12.47 0.29 7.45
CA LYS A 184 12.77 0.54 8.86
C LYS A 184 11.81 -0.24 9.72
N ASP A 185 12.35 -1.17 10.49
CA ASP A 185 11.57 -1.82 11.53
C ASP A 185 11.35 -0.81 12.66
N HIS A 186 10.07 -0.52 12.95
CA HIS A 186 9.66 0.39 14.03
C HIS A 186 9.13 -0.38 15.24
N SER A 187 9.35 -1.70 15.28
CA SER A 187 9.12 -2.54 16.46
C SER A 187 10.15 -2.17 17.53
N ILE A 188 9.70 -1.47 18.57
CA ILE A 188 10.41 -1.34 19.85
C ILE A 188 9.91 -2.45 20.76
#